data_AF-A0A8I1QHR2-F1
#
_entry.id   AF-A0A8I1QHR2-F1
#
_cell.length_a   1.000
_cell.length_b   1.000
_cell.length_c   1.000
_cell.angle_alpha   90.00
_cell.angle_beta   90.00
_cell.angle_gamma   90.00
#
_symmetry.space_group_name_H-M   'P 1'
#
loop_
_entity.id
_entity.type
_entity.pdbx_description
1 polymer ?
#
loop_
_entity_poly.entity_id
_entity_poly.type
_entity_poly.pdbx_seq_one_letter_code
_entity_poly.pdbx_strand_id
1 'polypeptide(L)'
;MRRVVAGALLIGLLAAPAAAGQPSSAADRLLWCGSAFYWLSTDAYDSGNDAEGDQYGAWSDDLAARADMMLEAEGNDDAAITELRDAYDSRVVDEMGKPGAKYDVTTCPDLVTAN
;
A
#
# COMPACT_ATOMS: atom_id res chain seq x y z
N MET A 1 18.45 -56.99 22.62
CA MET A 1 19.43 -55.94 22.98
C MET A 1 19.69 -55.07 21.75
N ARG A 2 19.78 -53.73 21.95
CA ARG A 2 20.06 -52.64 20.98
C ARG A 2 18.99 -52.46 19.89
N ARG A 3 18.04 -51.50 19.95
CA ARG A 3 18.14 -50.02 20.10
C ARG A 3 19.30 -49.44 19.29
N VAL A 4 19.01 -48.79 18.16
CA VAL A 4 19.21 -47.34 17.97
C VAL A 4 18.18 -46.84 16.97
N VAL A 5 17.26 -46.01 17.47
CA VAL A 5 16.41 -45.09 16.72
C VAL A 5 17.30 -43.91 16.33
N ALA A 6 17.39 -43.57 15.05
CA ALA A 6 18.00 -42.32 14.59
C ALA A 6 16.97 -41.60 13.71
N GLY A 7 15.95 -41.05 14.37
CA GLY A 7 15.05 -40.07 13.78
C GLY A 7 15.80 -38.75 13.66
N ALA A 8 16.18 -38.39 12.45
CA ALA A 8 16.62 -37.03 12.14
C ALA A 8 15.37 -36.13 12.15
N LEU A 9 15.12 -35.49 13.30
CA LEU A 9 14.23 -34.34 13.40
C LEU A 9 14.89 -33.20 12.60
N LEU A 10 14.56 -33.11 11.31
CA LEU A 10 14.66 -31.86 10.56
C LEU A 10 13.60 -30.92 11.13
N ILE A 11 14.02 -30.17 12.15
CA ILE A 11 13.26 -29.06 12.72
C ILE A 11 13.11 -28.05 11.59
N GLY A 12 11.93 -28.08 10.95
CA GLY A 12 11.53 -27.08 9.99
C GLY A 12 11.53 -25.72 10.68
N LEU A 13 12.48 -24.86 10.29
CA LEU A 13 12.32 -23.42 10.39
C LEU A 13 11.18 -23.07 9.41
N LEU A 14 9.95 -23.23 9.89
CA LEU A 14 8.82 -22.51 9.33
C LEU A 14 9.07 -21.04 9.66
N ALA A 15 9.65 -20.31 8.70
CA ALA A 15 9.57 -18.86 8.67
C ALA A 15 8.08 -18.53 8.71
N ALA A 16 7.58 -18.16 9.88
CA ALA A 16 6.25 -17.57 9.96
C ALA A 16 6.30 -16.32 9.07
N PRO A 17 5.33 -16.12 8.16
CA PRO A 17 5.25 -14.84 7.47
C PRO A 17 5.14 -13.79 8.56
N ALA A 18 6.07 -12.84 8.56
CA ALA A 18 5.90 -11.63 9.35
C ALA A 18 4.57 -11.05 8.87
N ALA A 19 3.53 -11.18 9.69
CA ALA A 19 2.26 -10.56 9.39
C ALA A 19 2.54 -9.06 9.41
N ALA A 20 2.67 -8.46 8.21
CA ALA A 20 2.70 -7.02 8.06
C ALA A 20 1.53 -6.48 8.87
N GLY A 21 1.84 -5.66 9.87
CA GLY A 21 0.82 -5.11 10.76
C GLY A 21 -0.22 -4.39 9.93
N GLN A 22 -1.49 -4.50 10.28
CA GLN A 22 -2.53 -3.68 9.65
C GLN A 22 -2.10 -2.21 9.75
N PRO A 23 -1.99 -1.47 8.64
CA PRO A 23 -1.59 -0.07 8.68
C PRO A 23 -2.49 0.72 9.62
N SER A 24 -1.95 1.75 10.27
CA SER A 24 -2.79 2.71 11.00
C SER A 24 -3.84 3.31 10.07
N SER A 25 -4.95 3.82 10.62
CA SER A 25 -6.01 4.44 9.81
C SER A 25 -5.52 5.64 8.99
N ALA A 26 -4.47 6.31 9.46
CA ALA A 26 -3.82 7.39 8.74
C ALA A 26 -2.98 6.85 7.57
N ALA A 27 -2.11 5.86 7.82
CA ALA A 27 -1.32 5.22 6.75
C ALA A 27 -2.23 4.55 5.70
N ASP A 28 -3.28 3.85 6.11
CA ASP A 28 -4.28 3.24 5.22
C ASP A 28 -4.98 4.27 4.33
N ARG A 29 -5.30 5.46 4.86
CA ARG A 29 -5.89 6.54 4.06
C ARG A 29 -4.90 7.14 3.08
N LEU A 30 -3.64 7.33 3.49
CA LEU A 30 -2.58 7.83 2.61
C LEU A 30 -2.29 6.84 1.48
N LEU A 31 -2.16 5.55 1.79
CA LEU A 31 -1.98 4.48 0.79
C LEU A 31 -3.12 4.47 -0.21
N TRP A 32 -4.38 4.45 0.26
CA TRP A 32 -5.53 4.42 -0.64
C TRP A 32 -5.63 5.66 -1.52
N CYS A 33 -5.46 6.86 -0.95
CA CYS A 33 -5.52 8.09 -1.73
C CYS A 33 -4.32 8.26 -2.68
N GLY A 34 -3.12 7.83 -2.28
CA GLY A 34 -1.93 7.80 -3.13
C GLY A 34 -2.15 6.92 -4.35
N SER A 35 -2.55 5.66 -4.13
CA SER A 35 -2.92 4.73 -5.19
C SER A 35 -4.05 5.24 -6.08
N ALA A 36 -5.05 5.95 -5.53
CA ALA A 36 -6.11 6.57 -6.32
C ALA A 36 -5.57 7.65 -7.26
N PHE A 37 -4.70 8.52 -6.78
CA PHE A 37 -4.07 9.52 -7.64
C PHE A 37 -3.10 8.92 -8.64
N TYR A 38 -2.42 7.82 -8.34
CA TYR A 38 -1.62 7.09 -9.32
C TYR A 38 -2.47 6.63 -10.53
N TRP A 39 -3.63 6.02 -10.27
CA TRP A 39 -4.53 5.58 -11.33
C TRP A 39 -5.18 6.75 -12.08
N LEU A 40 -5.58 7.80 -11.37
CA LEU A 40 -6.10 9.02 -12.00
C LEU A 40 -5.05 9.74 -12.84
N SER A 41 -3.79 9.73 -12.42
CA SER A 41 -2.67 10.27 -13.19
C SER A 41 -2.52 9.51 -14.52
N THR A 42 -2.56 8.18 -14.46
CA THR A 42 -2.49 7.32 -15.64
C THR A 42 -3.67 7.58 -16.60
N ASP A 43 -4.90 7.64 -16.09
CA ASP A 43 -6.10 7.95 -16.89
C ASP A 43 -6.03 9.34 -17.52
N ALA A 44 -5.54 10.33 -16.78
CA ALA A 44 -5.36 11.70 -17.27
C ALA A 44 -4.33 11.74 -18.43
N TYR A 45 -3.18 11.07 -18.30
CA TYR A 45 -2.22 10.96 -19.40
C TYR A 45 -2.79 10.21 -20.61
N ASP A 46 -3.51 9.10 -20.39
CA ASP A 46 -4.15 8.33 -21.46
C ASP A 46 -5.22 9.15 -22.21
N SER A 47 -5.85 10.11 -21.53
CA SER A 47 -6.81 11.05 -22.12
C SER A 47 -6.16 12.29 -22.78
N GLY A 48 -4.83 12.44 -22.67
CA GLY A 48 -4.07 13.58 -23.19
C GLY A 48 -4.14 14.85 -22.33
N ASN A 49 -4.51 14.72 -21.05
CA ASN A 49 -4.51 15.82 -20.09
C ASN A 49 -3.25 15.81 -19.22
N ASP A 50 -2.10 16.13 -19.83
CA ASP A 50 -0.79 16.06 -19.17
C ASP A 50 -0.71 16.87 -17.87
N ALA A 51 -1.35 18.06 -17.83
CA ALA A 51 -1.31 18.92 -16.65
C ALA A 51 -2.05 18.29 -15.45
N GLU A 52 -3.16 17.60 -15.70
CA GLU A 52 -3.88 16.86 -14.67
C GLU A 52 -3.12 15.59 -14.28
N GLY A 53 -2.52 14.90 -15.25
CA GLY A 53 -1.63 13.76 -15.03
C GLY A 53 -0.48 14.10 -14.09
N ASP A 54 0.23 15.20 -14.36
CA ASP A 54 1.34 15.70 -13.54
C ASP A 54 0.88 16.06 -12.12
N GLN A 55 -0.28 16.70 -12.00
CA GLN A 55 -0.84 17.09 -10.71
C GLN A 55 -1.19 15.87 -9.86
N TYR A 56 -1.90 14.89 -10.41
CA TYR A 56 -2.21 13.65 -9.69
C TYR A 56 -0.96 12.84 -9.40
N GLY A 57 0.02 12.80 -10.31
CA GLY A 57 1.30 12.13 -10.09
C GLY A 57 2.04 12.71 -8.88
N ALA A 58 2.14 14.04 -8.81
CA ALA A 58 2.77 14.72 -7.67
C ALA A 58 2.04 14.47 -6.34
N TRP A 59 0.70 14.41 -6.36
CA TRP A 59 -0.08 14.08 -5.17
C TRP A 59 0.08 12.62 -4.75
N SER A 60 0.13 11.70 -5.71
CA SER A 60 0.43 10.29 -5.46
C SER A 60 1.77 10.12 -4.76
N ASP A 61 2.83 10.75 -5.29
CA ASP A 61 4.18 10.66 -4.75
C ASP A 61 4.29 11.23 -3.33
N ASP A 62 3.66 12.38 -3.04
CA ASP A 62 3.63 12.96 -1.69
C ASP A 62 2.96 12.01 -0.69
N LEU A 63 1.77 11.51 -1.03
CA LEU A 63 1.01 10.65 -0.13
C LEU A 63 1.71 9.30 0.08
N ALA A 64 2.32 8.73 -0.96
CA ALA A 64 3.09 7.51 -0.87
C ALA A 64 4.32 7.70 0.03
N ALA A 65 5.09 8.77 -0.16
CA ALA A 65 6.25 9.06 0.69
C ALA A 65 5.86 9.23 2.17
N ARG A 66 4.73 9.89 2.44
CA ARG A 66 4.21 10.05 3.81
C ARG A 66 3.70 8.74 4.39
N ALA A 67 3.04 7.91 3.59
CA ALA A 67 2.61 6.58 4.01
C ALA A 67 3.82 5.71 4.37
N ASP A 68 4.86 5.69 3.53
CA ASP A 68 6.09 4.92 3.75
C ASP A 68 6.76 5.31 5.08
N MET A 69 6.93 6.61 5.35
CA MET A 69 7.47 7.06 6.64
C MET A 69 6.63 6.60 7.84
N MET A 70 5.29 6.56 7.70
CA MET A 70 4.41 6.08 8.76
C MET A 70 4.54 4.57 8.96
N LEU A 71 4.60 3.80 7.87
CA LEU A 71 4.74 2.35 7.91
C LEU A 71 6.09 1.92 8.48
N GLU A 72 7.17 2.64 8.14
CA GLU A 72 8.50 2.47 8.75
C GLU A 72 8.44 2.72 10.26
N ALA A 73 7.78 3.80 10.69
CA ALA A 73 7.58 4.11 12.11
C ALA A 73 6.70 3.07 12.83
N GLU A 74 5.81 2.39 12.09
CA GLU A 74 5.01 1.25 12.55
C GLU A 74 5.79 -0.08 12.58
N GLY A 75 7.05 -0.09 12.11
CA GLY A 75 7.96 -1.23 12.17
C GLY A 75 7.92 -2.15 10.94
N ASN A 76 7.35 -1.69 9.82
CA ASN A 76 7.41 -2.39 8.55
C ASN A 76 8.78 -2.17 7.89
N ASP A 77 9.27 -3.19 7.19
CA ASP A 77 10.47 -3.08 6.34
C ASP A 77 10.09 -2.74 4.89
N ASP A 78 11.09 -2.38 4.07
CA ASP A 78 10.90 -1.98 2.67
C ASP A 78 10.12 -3.02 1.84
N ALA A 79 10.31 -4.31 2.14
CA ALA A 79 9.62 -5.39 1.45
C ALA A 79 8.13 -5.39 1.80
N ALA A 80 7.79 -5.32 3.09
CA ALA A 80 6.41 -5.21 3.54
C ALA A 80 5.71 -3.94 3.05
N ILE A 81 6.42 -2.81 3.02
CA ILE A 81 5.91 -1.54 2.48
C ILE A 81 5.61 -1.67 0.99
N THR A 82 6.51 -2.29 0.21
CA THR A 82 6.30 -2.54 -1.22
C THR A 82 5.08 -3.43 -1.45
N GLU A 83 4.96 -4.53 -0.69
CA GLU A 83 3.79 -5.43 -0.78
C GLU A 83 2.49 -4.70 -0.43
N LEU A 84 2.51 -3.81 0.56
CA LEU A 84 1.36 -2.96 0.90
C LEU A 84 1.01 -2.01 -0.24
N ARG A 85 1.97 -1.30 -0.84
CA ARG A 85 1.72 -0.39 -1.96
C ARG A 85 1.06 -1.12 -3.13
N ASP A 86 1.62 -2.26 -3.55
CA ASP A 86 1.08 -3.09 -4.64
C ASP A 86 -0.36 -3.58 -4.34
N ALA A 87 -0.62 -3.94 -3.08
CA ALA A 87 -1.93 -4.37 -2.63
C ALA A 87 -2.95 -3.23 -2.69
N TYR A 88 -2.58 -2.00 -2.31
CA TYR A 88 -3.47 -0.84 -2.41
C TYR A 88 -3.68 -0.39 -3.85
N ASP A 89 -2.66 -0.42 -4.70
CA ASP A 89 -2.81 -0.12 -6.13
C ASP A 89 -3.84 -1.05 -6.78
N SER A 90 -3.75 -2.35 -6.50
CA SER A 90 -4.72 -3.34 -6.99
C SER A 90 -6.12 -3.11 -6.40
N ARG A 91 -6.19 -2.87 -5.09
CA ARG A 91 -7.46 -2.69 -4.37
C ARG A 91 -8.22 -1.43 -4.82
N VAL A 92 -7.51 -0.35 -5.11
CA VAL A 92 -8.12 0.92 -5.53
C VAL A 92 -8.79 0.80 -6.89
N VAL A 93 -8.21 0.05 -7.84
CA VAL A 93 -8.88 -0.24 -9.13
C VAL A 93 -10.24 -0.89 -8.91
N ASP A 94 -10.34 -1.75 -7.91
CA ASP A 94 -11.56 -2.46 -7.58
C ASP A 94 -12.56 -1.66 -6.74
N GLU A 95 -12.14 -0.61 -6.04
CA GLU A 95 -13.02 0.17 -5.15
C GLU A 95 -13.41 1.53 -5.74
N MET A 96 -12.47 2.19 -6.41
CA MET A 96 -12.63 3.59 -6.82
C MET A 96 -13.83 3.78 -7.75
N GLY A 97 -14.65 4.78 -7.44
CA GLY A 97 -15.89 5.07 -8.19
C GLY A 97 -17.05 4.10 -7.94
N LYS A 98 -16.89 3.06 -7.09
CA LYS A 98 -17.98 2.14 -6.75
C LYS A 98 -18.69 2.54 -5.45
N PRO A 99 -20.00 2.29 -5.34
CA PRO A 99 -20.71 2.42 -4.06
C PRO A 99 -20.08 1.53 -3.00
N GLY A 100 -19.71 2.12 -1.85
CA GLY A 100 -19.10 1.39 -0.74
C GLY A 100 -17.57 1.33 -0.78
N ALA A 101 -16.91 2.08 -1.67
CA ALA A 101 -15.47 2.34 -1.57
C ALA A 101 -15.10 2.79 -0.14
N LYS A 102 -13.96 2.31 0.38
CA LYS A 102 -13.56 2.63 1.76
C LYS A 102 -13.39 4.13 1.98
N TYR A 103 -12.93 4.84 0.95
CA TYR A 103 -12.79 6.28 0.94
C TYR A 103 -13.42 6.89 -0.31
N ASP A 104 -13.80 8.16 -0.19
CA ASP A 104 -14.23 8.98 -1.32
C ASP A 104 -13.02 9.73 -1.87
N VAL A 105 -12.66 9.43 -3.12
CA VAL A 105 -11.50 10.02 -3.80
C VAL A 105 -11.59 11.55 -3.90
N THR A 106 -12.80 12.11 -3.92
CA THR A 106 -12.99 13.57 -3.95
C THR A 106 -12.54 14.28 -2.68
N THR A 107 -12.31 13.53 -1.59
CA THR A 107 -11.79 14.03 -0.31
C THR A 107 -10.28 13.82 -0.15
N CYS A 108 -9.63 13.11 -1.06
CA CYS A 108 -8.18 12.90 -1.03
C CYS A 108 -7.36 14.19 -1.25
N PRO A 109 -7.79 15.20 -2.05
CA PRO A 109 -7.06 16.45 -2.19
C PRO A 109 -6.84 17.21 -0.87
N ASP A 110 -7.70 17.00 0.12
CA ASP A 110 -7.55 17.60 1.45
C ASP A 110 -6.26 17.13 2.15
N LEU A 111 -5.76 15.93 1.81
CA LEU A 111 -4.57 15.34 2.43
C LEU A 111 -3.26 15.99 1.95
N VAL A 112 -3.26 16.56 0.75
CA VAL A 112 -2.09 17.21 0.13
C VAL A 112 -2.13 18.74 0.24
N THR A 113 -3.32 19.31 0.50
CA THR A 113 -3.51 20.77 0.62
C THR A 113 -3.57 21.27 2.07
N ALA A 114 -3.84 20.39 3.04
CA ALA A 114 -3.76 20.70 4.46
C ALA A 114 -2.30 20.74 4.95
N ASN A 115 -1.65 21.90 4.82
CA ASN A 115 -0.44 22.25 5.58
C ASN A 115 -0.80 23.02 6.85
#